data_AF-A2DW19-F1
#
_entry.id   AF-A2DW19-F1
#
_cell.length_a   1.000
_cell.length_b   1.000
_cell.length_c   1.000
_cell.angle_alpha   90.00
_cell.angle_beta   90.00
_cell.angle_gamma   90.00
#
_symmetry.space_group_name_H-M   'P 1'
#
loop_
_entity.id
_entity.type
_entity.pdbx_description
1 polymer ?
#
loop_
_entity_poly.entity_id
_entity_poly.type
_entity_poly.pdbx_seq_one_letter_code
_entity_poly.pdbx_strand_id
1 'polypeptide(L)' 'MTKQAPKSSLKPAEEASVGNMGDINKLNEEKKDQKPALVIEASNLNLVMKYTGLDKQSAIDLIEKNNGDIKASLKSFVLE' A
#
# COMPACT_ATOMS: atom_id res chain seq x y z
N MET A 1 -23.34 39.78 -48.91
CA MET A 1 -22.41 40.33 -47.91
C MET A 1 -23.21 41.15 -46.90
N THR A 2 -23.41 40.65 -45.68
CA THR A 2 -23.57 41.48 -44.48
C THR A 2 -23.43 40.59 -43.24
N LYS A 3 -22.41 40.90 -42.44
CA LYS A 3 -22.14 40.36 -41.11
C LYS A 3 -23.09 41.02 -40.11
N GLN A 4 -23.59 40.29 -39.10
CA GLN A 4 -23.90 40.83 -37.76
C GLN A 4 -24.20 39.70 -36.75
N ALA A 5 -23.23 39.41 -35.89
CA ALA A 5 -23.47 39.10 -34.47
C ALA A 5 -23.59 40.45 -33.72
N PRO A 6 -23.95 40.58 -32.42
CA PRO A 6 -24.11 39.56 -31.36
C PRO A 6 -25.35 39.80 -30.46
N LYS A 7 -25.54 38.98 -29.41
CA LYS A 7 -25.72 39.47 -28.02
C LYS A 7 -25.73 38.32 -27.03
N SER A 8 -24.67 38.31 -26.23
CA SER A 8 -24.51 37.54 -25.00
C SER A 8 -25.66 37.84 -24.04
N SER A 9 -26.31 36.80 -23.54
CA SER A 9 -27.23 36.89 -22.40
C SER A 9 -26.61 36.10 -21.24
N LEU A 10 -25.64 36.70 -20.57
CA LEU A 10 -25.15 36.24 -19.28
C LEU A 10 -26.31 36.38 -18.27
N LYS A 11 -26.88 35.26 -17.84
CA LYS A 11 -27.64 35.18 -16.60
C LYS A 11 -26.67 34.83 -15.47
N PRO A 12 -26.70 35.52 -14.32
CA PRO A 12 -25.99 35.07 -13.14
C PRO A 12 -26.71 33.85 -12.57
N ALA A 13 -26.00 32.72 -12.44
CA ALA A 13 -26.45 31.59 -11.65
C ALA A 13 -26.18 31.92 -10.18
N GLU A 14 -27.27 32.23 -9.48
CA GLU A 14 -27.32 32.40 -8.04
C GLU A 14 -27.04 31.04 -7.36
N GLU A 15 -26.20 31.11 -6.32
CA GLU A 15 -26.07 30.13 -5.23
C GLU A 15 -25.52 28.74 -5.60
N ALA A 16 -24.21 28.70 -5.80
CA ALA A 16 -23.41 27.54 -5.44
C ALA A 16 -23.54 27.32 -3.93
N SER A 17 -24.43 26.38 -3.56
CA SER A 17 -24.50 25.75 -2.24
C SER A 17 -23.09 25.52 -1.70
N VAL A 18 -22.81 26.06 -0.52
CA VAL A 18 -21.58 25.87 0.24
C VAL A 18 -21.49 24.39 0.58
N GLY A 19 -20.94 23.62 -0.35
CA GLY A 19 -20.63 22.21 -0.19
C GLY A 19 -19.52 22.06 0.84
N ASN A 20 -19.96 21.77 2.06
CA ASN A 20 -19.29 20.91 3.03
C ASN A 20 -17.76 20.89 2.95
N MET A 21 -17.12 21.90 3.54
CA MET A 21 -15.67 21.98 3.73
C MET A 21 -15.20 21.02 4.84
N GLY A 22 -15.61 19.74 4.74
CA GLY A 22 -15.33 18.68 5.72
C GLY A 22 -14.46 17.54 5.18
N ASP A 23 -14.24 17.45 3.87
CA ASP A 23 -13.65 16.26 3.22
C ASP A 23 -12.20 16.42 2.75
N ILE A 24 -11.50 17.50 3.11
CA ILE A 24 -10.10 17.71 2.68
C ILE A 24 -9.09 16.98 3.59
N ASN A 25 -9.52 16.53 4.77
CA ASN A 25 -8.67 15.76 5.70
C ASN A 25 -8.65 14.24 5.42
N LYS A 26 -8.95 13.82 4.19
CA LYS A 26 -8.72 12.44 3.75
C LYS A 26 -7.39 12.29 3.00
N LEU A 27 -6.39 13.07 3.39
CA LEU A 27 -4.98 12.84 3.09
C LEU A 27 -4.41 11.72 3.97
N ASN A 28 -5.17 10.63 4.17
CA ASN A 28 -4.59 9.34 4.52
C ASN A 28 -4.08 8.70 3.23
N GLU A 29 -3.16 9.40 2.55
CA GLU A 29 -2.13 8.71 1.80
C GLU A 29 -1.23 8.05 2.86
N GLU A 30 -1.72 6.93 3.43
CA GLU A 30 -0.86 5.85 3.86
C GLU A 30 -0.13 5.37 2.60
N LYS A 31 0.89 6.14 2.20
CA LYS A 31 2.02 5.59 1.47
C LYS A 31 2.68 4.63 2.45
N LYS A 32 2.06 3.46 2.64
CA LYS A 32 2.76 2.26 3.01
C LYS A 32 3.84 2.15 1.96
N ASP A 33 5.06 2.53 2.33
CA ASP A 33 6.28 2.10 1.69
C ASP A 33 6.12 0.59 1.49
N GLN A 34 5.68 0.19 0.30
CA GLN A 34 5.60 -1.20 -0.08
C GLN A 34 7.05 -1.63 -0.19
N LYS A 35 7.60 -2.12 0.93
CA LYS A 35 8.88 -2.83 0.94
C LYS A 35 8.82 -3.79 -0.25
N PRO A 36 9.85 -3.80 -1.12
CA PRO A 36 9.85 -4.69 -2.27
C PRO A 36 9.57 -6.10 -1.77
N ALA A 37 8.61 -6.78 -2.40
CA ALA A 37 8.21 -8.12 -2.00
C ALA A 37 9.44 -9.03 -2.03
N LEU A 38 9.80 -9.55 -0.86
CA LEU A 38 10.91 -10.48 -0.73
C LEU A 38 10.52 -11.77 -1.44
N VAL A 39 11.30 -12.19 -2.43
CA VAL A 39 11.08 -13.48 -3.09
C VAL A 39 11.65 -14.59 -2.21
N ILE A 40 10.77 -15.36 -1.59
CA ILE A 40 11.15 -16.51 -0.76
C ILE A 40 11.06 -17.79 -1.60
N GLU A 41 12.19 -18.40 -1.89
CA GLU A 41 12.26 -19.70 -2.56
C GLU A 41 11.53 -20.78 -1.76
N ALA A 42 10.75 -21.62 -2.44
CA ALA A 42 9.97 -22.69 -1.80
C ALA A 42 10.87 -23.67 -1.01
N SER A 43 12.07 -23.96 -1.51
CA SER A 43 13.06 -24.80 -0.83
C SER A 43 13.51 -24.19 0.50
N ASN A 44 13.69 -22.87 0.55
CA ASN A 44 14.11 -22.15 1.75
C ASN A 44 12.98 -22.11 2.78
N LEU A 45 11.74 -21.85 2.33
CA LEU A 45 10.57 -21.89 3.19
C LEU A 45 10.37 -23.28 3.81
N ASN A 46 10.48 -24.34 3.00
CA ASN A 46 10.40 -25.72 3.47
C ASN A 46 11.52 -26.05 4.48
N LEU A 47 12.73 -25.53 4.26
CA LEU A 47 13.83 -25.71 5.19
C LEU A 47 13.50 -25.08 6.55
N VAL A 48 13.04 -23.83 6.57
CA VAL A 48 12.66 -23.13 7.80
C VAL A 48 11.57 -23.89 8.52
N MET A 49 10.45 -24.20 7.85
CA MET A 49 9.35 -24.97 8.44
C MET A 49 9.81 -26.31 9.02
N LYS A 50 10.68 -27.04 8.32
CA LYS A 50 11.17 -28.35 8.77
C LYS A 50 12.00 -28.25 10.05
N TYR A 51 12.81 -27.20 10.21
CA TYR A 51 13.71 -27.07 11.36
C TYR A 51 13.09 -26.32 12.54
N THR A 52 12.10 -25.46 12.30
CA THR A 52 11.42 -24.69 13.36
C THR A 52 10.10 -25.33 13.79
N GLY A 53 9.50 -26.19 12.96
CA GLY A 53 8.17 -26.75 13.19
C GLY A 53 7.03 -25.73 13.01
N LEU A 54 7.35 -24.52 12.53
CA LEU A 54 6.38 -23.46 12.28
C LEU A 54 5.47 -23.79 11.10
N ASP A 55 4.24 -23.27 11.16
CA ASP A 55 3.36 -23.23 10.00
C ASP A 55 3.92 -22.29 8.92
N LYS A 56 3.33 -22.38 7.72
CA LYS A 56 3.81 -21.66 6.54
C LYS A 56 3.86 -20.14 6.75
N GLN A 57 2.85 -19.55 7.38
CA GLN A 57 2.78 -18.09 7.54
C GLN A 57 3.81 -17.63 8.55
N SER A 58 3.88 -18.31 9.70
CA SER A 58 4.89 -18.01 10.73
C SER A 58 6.32 -18.17 10.21
N ALA A 59 6.57 -19.15 9.34
CA ALA A 59 7.86 -19.32 8.68
C ALA A 59 8.17 -18.21 7.68
N ILE A 60 7.18 -17.72 6.92
CA ILE A 60 7.33 -16.55 6.03
C ILE A 60 7.68 -15.31 6.86
N ASP A 61 6.91 -15.05 7.93
CA ASP A 61 7.12 -13.89 8.79
C ASP A 61 8.53 -13.89 9.42
N LEU A 62 9.01 -15.08 9.83
CA LEU A 62 10.37 -15.26 10.36
C LEU A 62 11.46 -14.99 9.32
N ILE A 63 11.22 -15.35 8.05
CA ILE A 63 12.14 -15.08 6.94
C ILE A 63 12.12 -13.59 6.60
N GLU A 64 10.95 -12.96 6.55
CA GLU A 64 10.79 -11.52 6.27
C GLU A 64 11.38 -10.65 7.37
N LYS A 65 11.18 -10.99 8.65
CA LYS A 65 11.78 -10.31 9.82
C LYS A 65 13.31 -10.27 9.72
N ASN A 66 13.91 -11.28 9.08
CA ASN A 66 15.35 -11.39 8.87
C ASN A 66 15.78 -11.06 7.43
N ASN A 67 14.96 -10.32 6.68
CA ASN A 67 15.24 -9.86 5.31
C ASN A 67 15.67 -10.98 4.33
N GLY A 68 15.14 -12.19 4.49
CA GLY A 68 15.47 -13.34 3.64
C GLY A 68 16.69 -14.15 4.05
N ASP A 69 17.40 -13.78 5.12
CA ASP A 69 18.53 -14.56 5.62
C ASP A 69 18.03 -15.78 6.42
N ILE A 70 18.02 -16.92 5.76
CA ILE A 70 17.59 -18.21 6.33
C ILE A 70 18.43 -18.62 7.54
N LYS A 71 19.72 -18.32 7.53
CA LYS A 71 20.61 -18.67 8.65
C LYS A 71 20.31 -17.77 9.86
N ALA A 72 20.06 -16.48 9.62
CA ALA A 72 19.63 -15.56 10.66
C ALA A 72 18.25 -15.95 11.21
N SER A 73 17.29 -16.31 10.35
CA SER A 73 15.95 -16.81 10.74
C SER A 73 16.02 -18.02 11.65
N LEU A 74 16.80 -19.04 11.29
CA LEU A 74 16.93 -20.23 12.12
C LEU A 74 17.65 -19.94 13.45
N LYS A 75 18.65 -19.06 13.43
CA LYS A 75 19.34 -18.64 14.66
C LYS A 75 18.43 -17.83 15.57
N SER A 76 17.67 -16.88 15.03
CA SER A 76 16.79 -16.03 15.82
C SER A 76 15.69 -16.85 16.49
N PHE A 77 15.15 -17.86 15.80
CA PHE A 77 14.14 -18.76 16.37
C PHE A 77 14.63 -19.57 17.57
N VAL A 78 15.90 -19.97 17.60
CA VAL A 78 16.47 -20.76 18.72
C VAL A 78 16.88 -19.87 19.90
N LEU A 79 17.17 -18.59 19.64
CA LEU A 79 17.65 -17.64 20.64
C LEU A 79 16.54 -16.79 21.29
N GLU A 80 15.33 -16.78 20.72
CA GLU A 80 14.10 -16.23 21.32
C GLU A 80 13.45 -17.24 22.28
#